data_AF-A0A235HM00-F1
#
_entry.id   AF-A0A235HM00-F1
#
_cell.length_a   1.000
_cell.length_b   1.000
_cell.length_c   1.000
_cell.angle_alpha   90.00
_cell.angle_beta   90.00
_cell.angle_gamma   90.00
#
_symmetry.space_group_name_H-M   'P 1'
#
loop_
_entity.id
_entity.type
_entity.pdbx_description
1 polymer ?
#
loop_
_entity_poly.entity_id
_entity_poly.type
_entity_poly.pdbx_seq_one_letter_code
_entity_poly.pdbx_strand_id
1 'polypeptide(L)' 'IVTELDPLKGFYQAAAYHQNYIVHHPSDRYVVVNDLPKLAKLQAKFPDMYSK' A
#
# COMPACT_ATOMS: atom_id res chain seq x y z
N ILE A 1 15.39 -9.96 -11.22
CA ILE A 1 14.87 -8.63 -10.84
C ILE A 1 14.48 -7.89 -12.11
N VAL A 2 13.39 -7.11 -12.09
CA VAL A 2 12.83 -6.42 -13.28
C VAL A 2 12.58 -4.92 -13.02
N THR A 3 13.37 -4.32 -12.13
CA THR A 3 13.23 -2.93 -11.71
C THR A 3 14.00 -2.01 -12.65
N GLU A 4 13.33 -0.97 -13.15
CA GLU A 4 13.94 0.07 -13.98
C GLU A 4 14.53 1.20 -13.11
N LEU A 5 15.67 1.77 -13.53
CA LEU A 5 16.32 2.92 -12.90
C LEU A 5 16.42 4.05 -13.93
N ASP A 6 15.68 5.15 -13.72
CA ASP A 6 15.65 6.32 -14.62
C ASP A 6 15.44 7.60 -13.77
N PRO A 7 15.90 8.80 -14.19
CA PRO A 7 15.62 10.04 -13.48
C PRO A 7 14.13 10.39 -13.45
N LEU A 8 13.65 10.97 -12.35
CA LEU A 8 12.27 11.43 -12.22
C LEU A 8 11.99 12.60 -13.18
N LYS A 9 11.15 12.38 -14.19
CA LYS A 9 10.76 13.40 -15.19
C LYS A 9 9.61 14.30 -14.73
N GLY A 10 8.73 13.77 -13.87
CA GLY A 10 7.59 14.49 -13.32
C GLY A 10 6.72 13.57 -12.46
N PHE A 11 5.97 14.15 -11.53
CA PHE A 11 5.01 13.44 -10.68
C PHE A 11 3.62 14.06 -10.86
N TYR A 12 2.65 13.24 -11.24
CA TYR A 12 1.26 13.65 -11.42
C TYR A 12 0.41 12.94 -10.38
N GLN A 13 -0.27 13.74 -9.56
CA GLN A 13 -1.08 13.20 -8.49
C GLN A 13 -2.23 12.36 -9.05
N ALA A 14 -2.40 11.15 -8.51
CA ALA A 14 -3.56 10.33 -8.82
C ALA A 14 -4.85 10.98 -8.30
N ALA A 15 -5.99 10.67 -8.93
CA ALA A 15 -7.30 11.17 -8.53
C ALA A 15 -7.58 10.96 -7.02
N ALA A 16 -8.35 11.85 -6.42
CA ALA A 16 -8.59 11.87 -4.97
C ALA A 16 -9.10 10.53 -4.42
N TYR A 17 -9.93 9.82 -5.18
CA TYR A 17 -10.47 8.51 -4.76
C TYR A 17 -9.40 7.41 -4.64
N HIS A 18 -8.23 7.57 -5.26
CA HIS A 18 -7.11 6.62 -5.12
C HIS A 18 -6.30 6.85 -3.84
N GLN A 19 -6.41 8.03 -3.22
CA GLN A 19 -5.61 8.38 -2.06
C GLN A 19 -6.13 7.63 -0.83
N ASN A 20 -5.22 7.09 -0.01
CA ASN A 20 -5.56 6.38 1.23
C ASN A 20 -6.64 5.29 1.05
N TYR A 21 -6.62 4.58 -0.08
CA TYR A 21 -7.70 3.69 -0.49
C TYR A 21 -8.06 2.63 0.56
N ILE A 22 -7.05 1.99 1.17
CA ILE A 22 -7.26 0.98 2.23
C ILE A 22 -7.99 1.59 3.44
N VAL A 23 -7.67 2.83 3.80
CA VAL A 23 -8.28 3.53 4.94
C VAL A 23 -9.75 3.88 4.65
N HIS A 24 -10.04 4.31 3.42
CA HIS A 24 -11.40 4.70 3.02
C HIS A 24 -12.30 3.51 2.64
N HIS A 25 -11.71 2.38 2.25
CA HIS A 25 -12.44 1.19 1.77
C HIS A 25 -11.96 -0.11 2.46
N PRO A 26 -11.95 -0.19 3.80
CA PRO A 26 -11.34 -1.32 4.52
C PRO A 26 -12.07 -2.66 4.31
N SER A 27 -13.34 -2.62 3.89
CA SER A 27 -14.17 -3.79 3.63
C SER A 27 -14.29 -4.13 2.14
N ASP A 28 -13.62 -3.39 1.24
CA ASP A 28 -13.61 -3.74 -0.18
C ASP A 28 -12.98 -5.12 -0.37
N ARG A 29 -13.58 -5.96 -1.21
CA ARG A 29 -13.09 -7.32 -1.48
C ARG A 29 -11.63 -7.29 -1.93
N TYR A 30 -11.23 -6.28 -2.71
CA TYR A 30 -9.84 -6.14 -3.13
C TYR A 30 -8.91 -5.94 -1.94
N VAL A 31 -9.24 -5.02 -1.02
CA VAL A 31 -8.44 -4.71 0.18
C VAL A 31 -8.36 -5.92 1.10
N VAL A 32 -9.49 -6.59 1.34
CA VAL A 32 -9.56 -7.75 2.23
C VAL A 32 -8.72 -8.92 1.71
N VAL A 33 -8.81 -9.21 0.41
CA VAL A 33 -8.13 -10.37 -0.18
C VAL A 33 -6.65 -10.10 -0.40
N ASN A 34 -6.27 -8.87 -0.79
CA ASN A 34 -4.91 -8.59 -1.25
C ASN A 34 -4.06 -7.85 -0.22
N ASP A 35 -4.62 -6.88 0.50
CA ASP A 35 -3.82 -5.91 1.26
C ASP A 35 -3.78 -6.20 2.76
N LEU A 36 -4.91 -6.56 3.37
CA LEU A 36 -4.94 -6.93 4.79
C LEU A 36 -3.99 -8.10 5.13
N PRO A 37 -3.85 -9.16 4.31
CA PRO A 37 -2.88 -10.21 4.58
C PRO A 37 -1.42 -9.72 4.53
N LYS A 38 -1.11 -8.71 3.71
CA LYS A 38 0.24 -8.11 3.64
C LYS A 38 0.52 -7.28 4.90
N LEU A 39 -0.46 -6.51 5.36
CA LEU A 39 -0.35 -5.74 6.61
C LEU A 39 -0.19 -6.65 7.83
N ALA A 40 -0.96 -7.74 7.90
CA ALA A 40 -0.81 -8.73 8.97
C ALA A 40 0.59 -9.37 8.96
N LYS A 41 1.11 -9.70 7.78
CA LYS A 41 2.49 -10.22 7.64
C LYS A 41 3.55 -9.19 8.02
N LEU A 42 3.35 -7.92 7.67
CA LEU A 42 4.25 -6.82 8.04
C LEU A 42 4.31 -6.67 9.56
N GLN A 43 3.15 -6.61 10.22
CA GLN A 43 3.04 -6.55 11.68
C GLN A 43 3.70 -7.75 12.34
N ALA A 44 3.48 -8.96 11.83
CA ALA A 44 4.06 -10.18 12.40
C ALA A 44 5.60 -10.24 12.23
N LYS A 45 6.12 -9.74 11.11
CA LYS A 45 7.56 -9.85 10.79
C LYS A 45 8.40 -8.76 11.44
N PHE A 46 7.83 -7.58 11.65
CA PHE A 46 8.56 -6.43 12.18
C PHE A 46 7.78 -5.75 13.32
N PRO A 47 7.47 -6.48 14.40
CA PRO A 47 6.61 -5.96 15.47
C PRO A 47 7.16 -4.68 16.12
N ASP A 48 8.48 -4.59 16.32
CA ASP A 48 9.11 -3.42 16.96
C ASP A 48 9.17 -2.18 16.06
N MET A 49 8.99 -2.34 14.75
CA MET A 49 8.97 -1.24 13.77
C MET A 49 7.56 -0.91 13.29
N TYR A 50 6.58 -1.76 13.61
CA TYR A 50 5.22 -1.59 13.14
C TYR A 50 4.48 -0.58 14.02
N SER A 51 4.22 0.60 13.47
CA SER A 51 3.27 1.57 14.04
C SER A 51 1.98 1.52 13.24
N LYS A 52 0.86 1.53 13.96
CA LYS A 52 -0.47 1.70 13.36
C LYS A 52 -0.75 3.18 13.11
#